data_AF-A0A970UVD5-F1
#
_entry.id   AF-A0A970UVD5-F1
#
_cell.length_a   1.000
_cell.length_b   1.000
_cell.length_c   1.000
_cell.angle_alpha   90.00
_cell.angle_beta   90.00
_cell.angle_gamma   90.00
#
_symmetry.space_group_name_H-M   'P 1'
#
loop_
_entity.id
_entity.type
_entity.pdbx_description
1 polymer ?
#
loop_
_entity_poly.entity_id
_entity_poly.type
_entity_poly.pdbx_seq_one_letter_code
_entity_poly.pdbx_strand_id
1 'polypeptide(L)'
;MTKLFEKITELIGWLQIMASPFFIGLLIGSIVYFPNQTTTTLIIGLIISLVGLVIGIILATKIYKSKNGTIWFLSRTIATPELDKKDEKI
;
A
#
# COMPACT_ATOMS: atom_id res chain seq x y z
N MET A 1 10.08 24.13 5.52
CA MET A 1 8.78 23.44 5.45
C MET A 1 8.27 23.20 6.86
N THR A 2 6.98 23.40 7.14
CA THR A 2 6.42 23.24 8.48
C THR A 2 6.31 21.75 8.83
N LYS A 3 6.68 21.35 10.05
CA LYS A 3 6.62 19.94 10.54
C LYS A 3 5.25 19.27 10.37
N LEU A 4 4.19 20.06 10.23
CA LEU A 4 2.83 19.60 9.96
C LEU A 4 2.69 19.00 8.55
N PHE A 5 3.26 19.68 7.54
CA PHE A 5 3.13 19.26 6.14
C PHE A 5 3.81 17.92 5.91
N GLU A 6 5.01 17.74 6.47
CA GLU A 6 5.77 16.49 6.45
C GLU A 6 4.97 15.32 7.04
N LYS A 7 4.34 15.53 8.20
CA LYS A 7 3.53 14.50 8.85
C LYS A 7 2.28 14.12 8.05
N ILE A 8 1.64 15.09 7.39
CA ILE A 8 0.49 14.85 6.51
C ILE A 8 0.92 14.05 5.28
N THR A 9 2.02 14.46 4.64
CA THR A 9 2.53 13.73 3.47
C THR A 9 2.93 12.30 3.82
N GLU A 10 3.57 12.09 4.98
CA GLU A 10 3.88 10.75 5.48
C GLU A 10 2.63 9.92 5.77
N LEU A 11 1.56 10.52 6.30
CA LEU A 11 0.30 9.81 6.50
C LEU A 11 -0.34 9.39 5.17
N ILE A 12 -0.29 10.25 4.15
CA ILE A 12 -0.77 9.93 2.80
C ILE A 12 0.04 8.77 2.20
N GLY A 13 1.36 8.82 2.31
CA GLY A 13 2.25 7.73 1.85
C GLY A 13 1.95 6.41 2.57
N TRP A 14 1.73 6.46 3.88
CA TRP A 14 1.34 5.29 4.67
C TRP A 14 0.02 4.67 4.18
N LEU A 15 -1.01 5.49 3.95
CA LEU A 15 -2.30 5.05 3.42
C LEU A 15 -2.16 4.41 2.04
N GLN A 16 -1.35 5.00 1.16
CA GLN A 16 -1.13 4.48 -0.19
C GLN A 16 -0.41 3.13 -0.18
N ILE A 17 0.57 2.94 0.70
CA ILE A 17 1.27 1.66 0.87
C ILE A 17 0.32 0.60 1.45
N MET A 18 -0.45 0.94 2.48
CA MET A 18 -1.44 0.04 3.09
C MET A 18 -2.51 -0.41 2.09
N ALA A 19 -2.93 0.51 1.22
CA ALA A 19 -4.00 0.27 0.25
C ALA A 19 -3.67 -0.85 -0.73
N SER A 20 -2.40 -1.06 -1.09
CA SER A 20 -2.01 -2.07 -2.08
C SER A 20 -2.33 -3.51 -1.62
N PRO A 21 -1.83 -4.00 -0.46
CA PRO A 21 -2.22 -5.32 0.05
C PRO A 21 -3.72 -5.44 0.37
N PHE A 22 -4.36 -4.35 0.80
CA PHE A 22 -5.78 -4.34 1.07
C PHE A 22 -6.63 -4.53 -0.20
N PHE A 23 -6.32 -3.82 -1.29
CA PHE A 23 -7.03 -3.98 -2.56
C PHE A 23 -6.80 -5.35 -3.18
N ILE A 24 -5.61 -5.94 -3.03
CA ILE A 24 -5.36 -7.32 -3.42
C ILE A 24 -6.25 -8.27 -2.60
N GLY A 25 -6.33 -8.08 -1.28
CA GLY A 25 -7.23 -8.85 -0.41
C GLY A 25 -8.70 -8.73 -0.81
N LEU A 26 -9.16 -7.51 -1.13
CA LEU A 26 -10.51 -7.25 -1.62
C LEU A 26 -10.78 -7.93 -2.96
N LEU A 27 -9.82 -7.89 -3.89
CA LEU A 27 -9.94 -8.53 -5.19
C LEU A 27 -10.08 -10.05 -5.04
N ILE A 28 -9.21 -10.67 -4.24
CA ILE A 28 -9.26 -12.11 -3.96
C ILE A 28 -10.57 -12.47 -3.24
N GLY A 29 -10.96 -11.71 -2.22
CA GLY A 29 -12.22 -11.92 -1.50
C GLY A 29 -13.44 -11.82 -2.42
N SER A 30 -13.42 -10.89 -3.37
CA SER A 30 -14.46 -10.73 -4.39
C SER A 30 -14.52 -11.93 -5.33
N ILE A 31 -13.37 -12.39 -5.82
CA ILE A 31 -13.27 -13.59 -6.68
C ILE A 31 -13.82 -14.84 -5.96
N VAL A 32 -13.68 -14.93 -4.64
CA VAL A 32 -14.25 -16.01 -3.84
C VAL A 32 -15.77 -15.88 -3.64
N TYR A 33 -16.29 -14.66 -3.47
CA TYR A 33 -17.70 -14.43 -3.20
C TYR A 33 -18.60 -14.51 -4.44
N PHE A 34 -18.22 -13.87 -5.55
CA PHE A 34 -19.09 -13.72 -6.73
C PHE A 34 -19.53 -15.03 -7.40
N PRO A 35 -18.72 -16.09 -7.49
CA PRO A 35 -19.13 -17.36 -8.09
C PRO A 35 -20.25 -18.07 -7.32
N ASN A 36 -20.36 -17.86 -6.01
CA ASN A 36 -21.36 -18.51 -5.18
C ASN A 36 -21.73 -17.60 -4.00
N GLN A 37 -22.76 -16.77 -4.17
CA GLN A 37 -23.14 -15.70 -3.24
C GLN A 37 -23.91 -16.23 -2.02
N THR A 38 -23.21 -16.85 -1.09
CA THR A 38 -23.78 -17.37 0.16
C THR A 38 -23.20 -16.65 1.36
N THR A 39 -23.84 -16.77 2.52
CA THR A 39 -23.32 -16.22 3.78
C THR A 39 -21.93 -16.79 4.10
N THR A 40 -21.67 -18.05 3.77
CA THR A 40 -20.38 -18.71 4.02
C THR A 40 -19.26 -18.10 3.18
N THR A 41 -19.47 -17.94 1.87
CA THR A 41 -18.45 -17.34 0.99
C THR A 41 -18.24 -15.85 1.27
N LEU A 42 -19.29 -15.15 1.72
CA LEU A 42 -19.19 -13.77 2.21
C LEU A 42 -18.23 -13.69 3.41
N ILE A 43 -18.41 -14.56 4.43
CA ILE A 43 -17.55 -14.60 5.61
C ILE A 43 -16.10 -14.90 5.21
N ILE A 44 -15.88 -15.87 4.33
CA ILE A 44 -14.54 -16.22 3.84
C ILE A 44 -13.90 -15.04 3.11
N GLY A 45 -14.62 -14.38 2.20
CA GLY A 45 -14.13 -13.20 1.47
C GLY A 45 -13.79 -12.03 2.40
N LEU A 46 -14.59 -11.83 3.46
CA LEU A 46 -14.33 -10.84 4.50
C LEU A 46 -13.05 -11.15 5.28
N ILE A 47 -12.85 -12.41 5.68
CA ILE A 47 -11.62 -12.83 6.37
C ILE A 47 -10.40 -12.57 5.48
N ILE A 48 -10.46 -12.93 4.20
CA ILE A 48 -9.37 -12.69 3.25
C ILE A 48 -9.07 -11.19 3.12
N SER A 49 -10.11 -10.36 2.99
CA SER A 49 -9.97 -8.90 2.89
C SER A 49 -9.37 -8.30 4.17
N LEU A 50 -9.78 -8.78 5.34
CA LEU A 50 -9.24 -8.36 6.64
C LEU A 50 -7.77 -8.77 6.80
N VAL A 51 -7.38 -9.96 6.34
CA VAL A 51 -5.98 -10.37 6.32
C VAL A 51 -5.15 -9.44 5.43
N GLY A 52 -5.67 -9.10 4.24
CA GLY A 52 -5.04 -8.11 3.36
C GLY A 52 -4.86 -6.75 4.02
N LEU A 53 -5.88 -6.28 4.76
CA LEU A 53 -5.80 -5.04 5.54
C LEU A 53 -4.72 -5.10 6.62
N VAL A 54 -4.69 -6.17 7.41
CA VAL A 54 -3.71 -6.36 8.50
C VAL A 54 -2.29 -6.38 7.94
N ILE A 55 -2.05 -7.13 6.86
CA ILE A 55 -0.75 -7.17 6.18
C ILE A 55 -0.37 -5.78 5.66
N GLY A 56 -1.32 -5.07 5.04
CA GLY A 56 -1.13 -3.69 4.58
C GLY A 56 -0.71 -2.74 5.70
N ILE A 57 -1.39 -2.79 6.84
CA ILE A 57 -1.08 -1.97 8.02
C ILE A 57 0.32 -2.29 8.55
N ILE A 58 0.68 -3.57 8.65
CA ILE A 58 2.00 -4.01 9.13
C ILE A 58 3.10 -3.48 8.20
N LEU A 59 2.94 -3.63 6.88
CA LEU A 59 3.91 -3.17 5.89
C LEU A 59 4.06 -1.65 5.90
N ALA A 60 2.94 -0.92 5.85
CA ALA A 60 2.94 0.53 5.88
C ALA A 60 3.60 1.06 7.18
N THR A 61 3.30 0.44 8.32
CA THR A 61 3.90 0.82 9.61
C THR A 61 5.38 0.50 9.68
N LYS A 62 5.81 -0.63 9.11
CA LYS A 62 7.23 -0.98 9.00
C LYS A 62 8.00 0.05 8.17
N ILE A 63 7.41 0.53 7.07
CA ILE A 63 8.05 1.52 6.18
C ILE A 63 8.02 2.92 6.81
N TYR A 64 6.92 3.33 7.46
CA TYR A 64 6.84 4.60 8.18
C TYR A 64 7.87 4.72 9.31
N LYS A 65 8.13 3.61 10.02
CA LYS A 65 9.18 3.55 11.04
C LYS A 65 10.59 3.36 10.48
N SER A 66 10.74 3.20 9.16
CA SER A 66 12.06 3.11 8.52
C SER A 66 12.76 4.47 8.56
N LYS A 67 14.09 4.46 8.43
CA LYS A 67 14.91 5.69 8.52
C LYS A 67 14.51 6.79 7.54
N ASN A 68 13.86 6.43 6.43
CA ASN A 68 13.59 7.36 5.33
C ASN A 68 12.09 7.69 5.17
N GLY A 69 11.21 7.07 5.96
CA GLY A 69 9.76 7.30 5.89
C GLY A 69 9.07 6.68 4.67
N THR A 70 7.77 6.92 4.56
CA THR A 70 6.89 6.40 3.51
C THR A 70 7.02 7.18 2.21
N ILE A 71 7.23 8.51 2.27
CA ILE A 71 7.34 9.33 1.07
C ILE A 71 8.60 9.00 0.29
N TRP A 72 9.72 8.74 0.97
CA TRP A 72 10.95 8.30 0.31
C TRP A 72 10.80 6.91 -0.34
N PHE A 73 10.11 5.99 0.33
CA PHE A 73 9.83 4.68 -0.25
C PHE A 73 8.99 4.85 -1.53
N LEU A 74 7.92 5.64 -1.45
CA LEU A 74 7.04 5.90 -2.58
C LEU A 74 7.77 6.58 -3.75
N SER A 75 8.59 7.60 -3.47
CA SER A 75 9.34 8.32 -4.51
C SER A 75 10.30 7.41 -5.27
N ARG A 76 10.97 6.48 -4.56
CA ARG A 76 11.86 5.50 -5.20
C ARG A 76 11.11 4.44 -6.01
N THR A 77 9.86 4.16 -5.65
CA THR A 77 9.02 3.20 -6.37
C THR A 77 8.42 3.81 -7.64
N ILE A 78 8.14 5.12 -7.62
CA ILE A 78 7.59 5.89 -8.75
C ILE A 78 8.69 6.37 -9.70
N ALA A 79 9.89 6.63 -9.18
CA ALA A 79 11.02 7.06 -9.99
C ALA A 79 11.35 6.02 -11.07
N THR A 80 11.72 6.51 -12.26
CA THR A 80 12.27 5.69 -13.33
C THR A 80 13.80 5.82 -13.30
N PRO A 81 14.52 4.97 -12.54
CA PRO A 81 15.95 5.16 -12.26
C PRO A 81 16.86 5.07 -13.50
N GLU A 82 16.33 4.61 -14.62
CA GLU A 82 17.04 4.46 -15.89
C GLU A 82 17.09 5.77 -16.68
N LEU A 83 16.10 6.65 -16.50
CA LEU A 83 16.04 7.96 -17.17
C LEU A 83 16.91 8.99 -16.45
N ASP A 84 16.92 8.99 -15.11
CA ASP A 84 17.76 9.91 -14.31
C ASP A 84 19.27 9.79 -14.60
N LYS A 85 19.74 8.59 -15.01
CA LYS A 85 21.17 8.36 -15.31
C LYS A 85 21.61 8.85 -16.68
N LYS A 86 20.67 9.17 -17.57
CA LYS A 86 20.98 9.52 -18.97
C LYS A 86 21.33 10.99 -19.13
N ASP A 87 20.82 11.84 -18.25
CA ASP A 87 21.06 13.29 -18.27
C ASP A 87 22.37 13.71 -17.58
N GLU A 88 22.96 12.85 -16.75
CA GLU A 88 24.25 13.12 -16.08
C GLU A 88 25.48 12.95 -16.99
N LYS A 89 25.29 12.41 -18.21
CA LYS A 89 26.39 12.09 -19.14
C LYS A 89 26.44 12.97 -20.40
N ILE A 90 25.72 14.09 -20.42
CA ILE A 90 25.71 15.04 -21.54
C ILE A 90 26.36 16.36 -21.12
#